data_AF-A0A444QDW8-F1
#
_entry.id   AF-A0A444QDW8-F1
#
_cell.length_a   1.000
_cell.length_b   1.000
_cell.length_c   1.000
_cell.angle_alpha   90.00
_cell.angle_beta   90.00
_cell.angle_gamma   90.00
#
_symmetry.space_group_name_H-M   'P 1'
#
loop_
_entity.id
_entity.type
_entity.pdbx_description
1 polymer ?
#
loop_
_entity_poly.entity_id
_entity_poly.type
_entity_poly.pdbx_seq_one_letter_code
_entity_poly.pdbx_strand_id
1 'polypeptide(L)'
;MPARYPTAVLAIVRRGEVADELRLTITTNTGRELDEWVVYARDFDAAARADVERRLDDVGLRNGRFEGNARSGWRAVVQPVDVDPAAASD
;
A
#
# COMPACT_ATOMS: atom_id res chain seq x y z
N MET A 1 -0.06 13.60 15.14
CA MET A 1 0.59 12.28 15.39
C MET A 1 1.93 12.25 14.66
N PRO A 2 3.00 11.61 15.18
CA PRO A 2 4.19 11.37 14.37
C PRO A 2 3.80 10.52 13.15
N ALA A 3 4.33 10.85 11.97
CA ALA A 3 4.09 10.07 10.76
C ALA A 3 4.55 8.63 11.00
N ARG A 4 3.61 7.68 10.96
CA ARG A 4 3.85 6.23 11.16
C ARG A 4 4.93 5.70 10.22
N TYR A 5 5.14 6.37 9.09
CA TYR A 5 6.15 6.07 8.09
C TYR A 5 7.01 7.32 7.88
N PRO A 6 8.15 7.50 8.57
CA PRO A 6 8.97 8.72 8.42
C PRO A 6 9.96 8.67 7.24
N THR A 7 9.89 7.64 6.40
CA THR A 7 10.87 7.32 5.36
C THR A 7 10.16 6.86 4.09
N ALA A 8 10.86 6.91 2.94
CA ALA A 8 10.39 6.33 1.69
C ALA A 8 10.09 4.83 1.86
N VAL A 9 8.90 4.43 1.42
CA VAL A 9 8.33 3.09 1.60
C VAL A 9 7.88 2.51 0.25
N LEU A 10 7.77 1.20 0.19
CA LEU A 10 7.29 0.46 -0.98
C LEU A 10 6.01 -0.28 -0.61
N ALA A 11 4.98 -0.13 -1.45
CA ALA A 11 3.80 -0.95 -1.44
C ALA A 11 3.99 -2.11 -2.42
N ILE A 12 3.84 -3.34 -1.96
CA ILE A 12 3.98 -4.55 -2.77
C ILE A 12 2.68 -5.33 -2.69
N VAL A 13 2.07 -5.64 -3.84
CA VAL A 13 0.87 -6.46 -3.93
C VAL A 13 1.23 -7.81 -4.55
N ARG A 14 0.97 -8.90 -3.82
CA ARG A 14 1.21 -10.28 -4.28
C ARG A 14 -0.03 -11.14 -4.14
N ARG A 15 -0.14 -12.19 -4.96
CA ARG A 15 -1.20 -13.20 -4.78
C ARG A 15 -0.94 -13.97 -3.49
N GLY A 16 -1.97 -14.08 -2.66
CA GLY A 16 -1.96 -14.87 -1.43
C GLY A 16 -2.08 -16.37 -1.70
N GLU A 17 -1.98 -17.16 -0.64
CA GLU A 17 -2.08 -18.63 -0.72
C GLU A 17 -3.51 -19.11 -0.97
N VAL A 18 -4.50 -18.30 -0.56
CA VAL A 18 -5.92 -18.58 -0.73
C VAL A 18 -6.40 -18.05 -2.08
N ALA A 19 -7.31 -18.79 -2.72
CA ALA A 19 -7.98 -18.33 -3.93
C ALA A 19 -8.66 -16.98 -3.68
N ASP A 20 -8.45 -16.05 -4.60
CA ASP A 20 -8.99 -14.69 -4.56
C ASP A 20 -8.39 -13.82 -3.44
N GLU A 21 -7.17 -14.12 -2.98
CA GLU A 21 -6.43 -13.29 -2.03
C GLU A 21 -5.30 -12.51 -2.70
N LEU A 22 -5.22 -11.21 -2.43
CA LEU A 22 -4.07 -10.36 -2.69
C LEU A 22 -3.55 -9.80 -1.37
N ARG A 23 -2.24 -9.89 -1.14
CA ARG A 23 -1.56 -9.30 0.02
C ARG A 23 -0.88 -8.02 -0.37
N LEU A 24 -1.28 -6.93 0.27
CA LEU A 24 -0.61 -5.64 0.21
C LEU A 24 0.33 -5.53 1.40
N THR A 25 1.63 -5.48 1.12
CA THR A 25 2.68 -5.33 2.13
C THR A 25 3.34 -3.95 1.98
N ILE A 26 3.43 -3.21 3.08
CA ILE A 26 4.21 -1.97 3.17
C ILE A 26 5.55 -2.30 3.78
N THR A 27 6.61 -1.95 3.05
CA THR A 27 7.98 -2.21 3.47
C THR A 27 8.80 -0.92 3.41
N THR A 28 9.84 -0.84 4.24
CA THR A 28 10.87 0.20 4.08
C THR A 28 11.62 -0.01 2.76
N ASN A 29 12.34 1.01 2.30
CA ASN A 29 13.31 0.89 1.20
C ASN A 29 14.40 -0.19 1.42
N THR A 30 14.65 -0.59 2.67
CA THR A 30 15.55 -1.69 3.06
C THR A 30 14.88 -3.07 3.09
N GLY A 31 13.58 -3.15 2.81
CA GLY A 31 12.81 -4.39 2.75
C GLY A 31 12.24 -4.86 4.10
N ARG A 32 12.28 -4.04 5.16
CA ARG A 32 11.62 -4.35 6.43
C ARG A 32 10.13 -4.14 6.29
N GLU A 33 9.34 -5.17 6.59
CA GLU A 33 7.88 -5.07 6.65
C GLU A 33 7.43 -4.19 7.83
N LEU A 34 6.45 -3.34 7.55
CA LEU A 34 5.85 -2.42 8.49
C LEU A 34 4.38 -2.76 8.73
N ASP A 35 3.66 -3.08 7.65
CA ASP A 35 2.25 -3.44 7.67
C ASP A 35 1.91 -4.41 6.54
N GLU A 36 0.90 -5.24 6.76
CA GLU A 36 0.33 -6.13 5.76
C GLU A 36 -1.19 -6.08 5.84
N TRP A 37 -1.85 -6.05 4.68
CA TRP A 37 -3.30 -6.20 4.58
C TRP A 37 -3.70 -7.18 3.48
N VAL A 38 -4.80 -7.87 3.72
CA VAL A 38 -5.41 -8.78 2.76
C VAL A 38 -6.54 -8.08 1.99
N VAL A 39 -6.45 -8.08 0.67
CA VAL A 39 -7.47 -7.60 -0.27
C VAL A 39 -8.04 -8.83 -0.97
N TYR A 40 -9.34 -9.05 -0.85
CA TYR A 40 -10.00 -10.19 -1.49
C TYR A 40 -10.42 -9.83 -2.90
N ALA A 41 -9.69 -10.36 -3.89
CA ALA A 41 -9.95 -10.21 -5.31
C ALA A 41 -9.32 -11.35 -6.12
N ARG A 42 -9.98 -11.76 -7.21
CA ARG A 42 -9.48 -12.77 -8.16
C ARG A 42 -8.18 -12.34 -8.84
N ASP A 43 -8.17 -11.09 -9.29
CA ASP A 43 -7.07 -10.45 -9.99
C ASP A 43 -6.90 -9.01 -9.50
N PHE A 44 -5.72 -8.42 -9.73
CA PHE A 44 -5.48 -7.01 -9.41
C PHE A 44 -6.08 -6.11 -10.49
N ASP A 45 -7.41 -6.05 -10.49
CA ASP A 45 -8.22 -5.22 -11.37
C ASP A 45 -8.42 -3.80 -10.83
N ALA A 46 -9.28 -3.01 -11.48
CA ALA A 46 -9.57 -1.65 -11.06
C ALA A 46 -10.20 -1.55 -9.66
N ALA A 47 -11.01 -2.53 -9.25
CA ALA A 47 -11.66 -2.53 -7.95
C ALA A 47 -10.66 -2.89 -6.84
N ALA A 48 -9.86 -3.94 -7.05
CA ALA A 48 -8.78 -4.31 -6.14
C ALA A 48 -7.76 -3.18 -5.99
N ARG A 49 -7.44 -2.51 -7.10
CA ARG A 49 -6.57 -1.33 -7.08
C ARG A 49 -7.18 -0.20 -6.27
N ALA A 50 -8.44 0.15 -6.49
CA ALA A 50 -9.10 1.21 -5.73
C ALA A 50 -9.13 0.91 -4.22
N ASP A 51 -9.33 -0.35 -3.81
CA ASP A 51 -9.28 -0.72 -2.38
C ASP A 51 -7.86 -0.57 -1.81
N VAL A 52 -6.82 -0.96 -2.56
CA VAL A 52 -5.42 -0.74 -2.16
C VAL A 52 -5.12 0.76 -2.02
N GLU A 53 -5.51 1.58 -2.99
CA GLU A 53 -5.29 3.03 -2.98
C GLU A 53 -5.99 3.67 -1.78
N ARG A 54 -7.24 3.30 -1.51
CA ARG A 54 -7.99 3.74 -0.32
C ARG A 54 -7.28 3.38 0.99
N ARG A 55 -6.76 2.15 1.11
CA ARG A 55 -6.02 1.73 2.32
C ARG A 55 -4.72 2.50 2.51
N LEU A 56 -4.02 2.84 1.43
CA LEU A 56 -2.84 3.68 1.48
C LEU A 56 -3.20 5.09 1.98
N ASP A 57 -4.28 5.67 1.45
CA ASP A 57 -4.79 6.97 1.90
C ASP A 57 -5.22 6.95 3.39
N ASP A 58 -5.91 5.88 3.83
CA ASP A 58 -6.35 5.70 5.23
C ASP A 58 -5.17 5.72 6.22
N VAL A 59 -3.98 5.27 5.79
CA VAL A 59 -2.75 5.29 6.60
C VAL A 59 -1.84 6.49 6.32
N GLY A 60 -2.32 7.47 5.54
CA GLY A 60 -1.60 8.69 5.20
C GLY A 60 -0.41 8.45 4.26
N LEU A 61 -0.51 7.47 3.35
CA LEU A 61 0.48 7.20 2.32
C LEU A 61 -0.06 7.59 0.95
N ARG A 62 0.65 8.50 0.27
CA ARG A 62 0.40 8.80 -1.13
C ARG A 62 0.95 7.68 -2.00
N ASN A 63 0.07 7.08 -2.79
CA ASN A 63 0.45 6.06 -3.75
C ASN A 63 1.19 6.65 -4.97
N GLY A 64 2.25 5.99 -5.38
CA GLY A 64 2.80 6.13 -6.74
C GLY A 64 2.02 5.25 -7.73
N ARG A 65 2.52 5.19 -8.97
CA ARG A 65 1.98 4.27 -9.98
C ARG A 65 2.35 2.83 -9.63
N PHE A 66 1.34 1.94 -9.58
CA PHE A 66 1.60 0.50 -9.54
C PHE A 66 2.19 0.02 -10.88
N GLU A 67 3.33 -0.64 -10.79
CA GLU A 67 4.03 -1.29 -11.89
C GLU A 67 4.15 -2.79 -11.62
N GLY A 68 4.05 -3.61 -12.68
CA GLY A 68 4.17 -5.07 -12.57
C GLY A 68 3.04 -5.81 -13.26
N ASN A 69 2.90 -7.10 -12.92
CA ASN A 69 1.90 -7.99 -13.50
C ASN A 69 1.57 -9.15 -12.55
N ALA A 70 0.58 -9.96 -12.91
CA ALA A 70 0.08 -11.07 -12.09
C ALA A 70 1.13 -12.15 -11.77
N ARG A 71 2.19 -12.28 -12.57
CA ARG A 71 3.24 -13.28 -12.36
C ARG A 71 4.31 -12.82 -11.37
N SER A 72 4.71 -11.55 -11.44
CA SER A 72 5.77 -10.99 -10.57
C SER A 72 5.23 -10.25 -9.34
N GLY A 73 3.91 -10.04 -9.28
CA GLY A 73 3.29 -9.08 -8.37
C GLY A 73 3.40 -7.65 -8.89
N TRP A 74 2.69 -6.76 -8.21
CA TRP A 74 2.68 -5.32 -8.48
C TRP A 74 3.42 -4.60 -7.36
N ARG A 75 4.05 -3.48 -7.69
CA ARG A 75 4.75 -2.64 -6.73
C ARG A 75 4.50 -1.17 -7.03
N ALA A 76 4.44 -0.35 -5.99
CA ALA A 76 4.43 1.10 -6.10
C ALA A 76 5.38 1.70 -5.07
N VAL A 77 6.12 2.73 -5.48
CA VAL A 77 6.79 3.61 -4.51
C VAL A 77 5.70 4.44 -3.86
N VAL A 78 5.65 4.45 -2.54
CA VAL A 78 4.68 5.25 -1.77
C VAL A 78 5.43 6.17 -0.83
N GLN A 79 4.81 7.30 -0.52
CA GLN A 79 5.42 8.33 0.32
C GLN A 79 4.43 8.77 1.38
N PRO A 80 4.90 9.13 2.57
CA PRO A 80 4.03 9.75 3.57
C PRO A 80 3.41 11.01 2.98
N VAL A 81 2.09 11.14 3.13
CA VAL A 81 1.46 12.44 2.96
C VAL A 81 2.00 13.28 4.12
N ASP A 82 2.66 14.40 3.83
CA ASP A 82 2.89 15.45 4.83
C ASP A 82 1.49 15.91 5.27
N VAL A 83 0.98 15.27 6.33
CA VAL A 83 -0.26 15.73 6.95
C VAL A 83 0.14 17.02 7.64
N ASP A 84 -0.23 18.14 7.04
CA ASP A 84 -0.07 19.46 7.65
C ASP A 84 -0.57 19.34 9.10
N PRO A 85 0.27 19.58 10.12
CA PRO A 85 -0.09 19.35 11.52
C PRO A 85 -1.34 20.13 11.96
N ALA A 86 -1.77 21.13 11.18
CA ALA A 86 -3.00 21.87 11.37
C ALA A 86 -4.30 21.08 11.06
N ALA A 87 -4.25 20.02 10.22
CA ALA A 87 -5.44 19.29 9.78
C ALA A 87 -5.87 18.15 10.72
N ALA A 88 -5.07 17.84 11.75
CA ALA A 88 -5.34 16.75 12.71
C ALA A 88 -5.92 17.24 14.05
N SER A 89 -6.38 18.49 14.11
CA SER A 89 -7.04 19.09 15.27
C SER A 89 -8.41 19.64 14.86
N ASP A 90 -9.39 18.76 14.72
CA ASP A 90 -10.81 19.09 14.88
C ASP A 90 -11.48 17.98 15.71
#